data_AF-A0A6P3XKR3-F1
#
_entry.id   AF-A0A6P3XKR3-F1
#
_cell.length_a   1.000
_cell.length_b   1.000
_cell.length_c   1.000
_cell.angle_alpha   90.00
_cell.angle_beta   90.00
_cell.angle_gamma   90.00
#
_symmetry.space_group_name_H-M   'P 1'
#
loop_
_entity.id
_entity.type
_entity.pdbx_description
1 polymer ?
#
loop_
_entity_poly.entity_id
_entity_poly.type
_entity_poly.pdbx_seq_one_letter_code
_entity_poly.pdbx_strand_id
1 'polypeptide(L)'
;MFNIQEFNHNLIGYALGDSLTTDDASQLNVAESGAASDDMLYMAKELIKRIKNDPRIDVENHWKLISIMIGVNDFCTNICWNSSPSSILDKHKADLIQVLTTLRENLPRTLISLIPPQHMKTLVVSRKGRPSFTCDLMTNIECSCMFGLKYQSFIPKYYNIMRRWQELDMEISIYPEFQRDDFAVITQAITLDLSIPLASDNCKRFVE
;
A
#
# COMPACT_ATOMS: atom_id res chain seq x y z
N MET A 1 -10.94 -3.22 4.67
CA MET A 1 -10.91 -3.13 3.19
C MET A 1 -12.32 -3.35 2.69
N PHE A 2 -12.81 -2.60 1.69
CA PHE A 2 -14.16 -2.79 1.16
C PHE A 2 -14.29 -4.19 0.54
N ASN A 3 -15.16 -5.04 1.07
CA ASN A 3 -15.41 -6.36 0.50
C ASN A 3 -16.41 -6.25 -0.66
N ILE A 4 -15.91 -6.16 -1.89
CA ILE A 4 -16.74 -6.01 -3.10
C ILE A 4 -17.50 -7.31 -3.42
N GLN A 5 -17.05 -8.45 -2.88
CA GLN A 5 -17.73 -9.74 -3.05
C GLN A 5 -19.17 -9.72 -2.54
N GLU A 6 -19.46 -8.93 -1.50
CA GLU A 6 -20.82 -8.77 -0.96
C GLU A 6 -21.81 -8.18 -1.98
N PHE A 7 -21.29 -7.41 -2.96
CA PHE A 7 -22.09 -6.70 -3.94
C PHE A 7 -22.02 -7.32 -5.34
N ASN A 8 -21.07 -8.23 -5.59
CA ASN A 8 -20.93 -8.93 -6.86
C ASN A 8 -20.42 -10.36 -6.66
N HIS A 9 -21.33 -11.33 -6.67
CA HIS A 9 -21.00 -12.75 -6.54
C HIS A 9 -20.22 -13.34 -7.72
N ASN A 10 -20.13 -12.64 -8.86
CA ASN A 10 -19.35 -13.06 -10.02
C ASN A 10 -17.91 -12.51 -10.00
N LEU A 11 -17.50 -11.82 -8.93
CA LEU A 11 -16.14 -11.35 -8.77
C LEU A 11 -15.18 -12.55 -8.72
N ILE A 12 -14.02 -12.43 -9.36
CA ILE A 12 -12.94 -13.40 -9.31
C ILE A 12 -11.62 -12.69 -8.99
N GLY A 13 -10.64 -13.43 -8.50
CA GLY A 13 -9.29 -12.91 -8.24
C GLY A 13 -9.04 -12.38 -6.83
N TYR A 14 -10.06 -12.34 -5.95
CA TYR A 14 -9.89 -12.03 -4.52
C TYR A 14 -9.25 -13.21 -3.79
N ALA A 15 -8.47 -12.93 -2.73
CA ALA A 15 -7.86 -13.97 -1.91
C ALA A 15 -8.93 -14.81 -1.17
N LEU A 16 -8.74 -16.13 -1.12
CA LEU A 16 -9.70 -17.08 -0.53
C LEU A 16 -9.50 -17.30 0.97
N GLY A 17 -8.55 -16.59 1.58
CA GLY A 17 -8.21 -16.64 3.00
C GLY A 17 -6.83 -16.02 3.24
N ASP A 18 -6.29 -16.25 4.43
CA ASP A 18 -4.91 -15.91 4.73
C ASP A 18 -3.97 -16.79 3.91
N SER A 19 -3.19 -16.16 3.02
CA SER A 19 -2.36 -16.85 2.05
C SER A 19 -1.12 -16.04 1.69
N LEU A 20 0.00 -16.71 1.48
CA LEU A 20 1.18 -16.11 0.86
C LEU A 20 0.94 -15.92 -0.63
N THR A 21 1.66 -15.00 -1.29
CA THR A 21 1.48 -14.83 -2.73
C THR A 21 1.88 -16.06 -3.54
N THR A 22 2.66 -16.98 -2.97
CA THR A 22 2.99 -18.27 -3.59
C THR A 22 1.87 -19.29 -3.54
N ASP A 23 0.88 -19.08 -2.67
CA ASP A 23 -0.22 -20.01 -2.48
C ASP A 23 -1.31 -19.74 -3.52
N ASP A 24 -1.93 -20.80 -4.05
CA ASP A 24 -3.05 -20.69 -4.98
C ASP A 24 -4.22 -19.89 -4.41
N ALA A 25 -4.40 -19.92 -3.08
CA ALA A 25 -5.43 -19.17 -2.37
C ALA A 25 -5.26 -17.64 -2.49
N SER A 26 -4.07 -17.13 -2.83
CA SER A 26 -3.84 -15.70 -3.03
C SER A 26 -4.54 -15.15 -4.29
N GLN A 27 -4.83 -16.00 -5.27
CA GLN A 27 -5.44 -15.62 -6.53
C GLN A 27 -4.67 -14.46 -7.20
N LEU A 28 -5.29 -13.30 -7.41
CA LEU A 28 -4.64 -12.11 -7.99
C LEU A 28 -4.05 -11.18 -6.91
N ASN A 29 -4.16 -11.52 -5.63
CA ASN A 29 -3.50 -10.76 -4.57
C ASN A 29 -1.99 -11.04 -4.60
N VAL A 30 -1.22 -10.00 -4.94
CA VAL A 30 0.25 -10.02 -4.96
C VAL A 30 0.85 -9.16 -3.83
N ALA A 31 0.06 -8.79 -2.83
CA ALA A 31 0.52 -8.02 -1.68
C ALA A 31 1.36 -8.88 -0.72
N GLU A 32 2.47 -8.33 -0.26
CA GLU A 32 3.39 -8.97 0.68
C GLU A 32 3.59 -8.08 1.90
N SER A 33 3.67 -8.68 3.10
CA SER A 33 3.74 -7.92 4.36
C SER A 33 4.93 -6.97 4.44
N GLY A 34 6.05 -7.32 3.81
CA GLY A 34 7.29 -6.53 3.80
C GLY A 34 7.49 -5.64 2.57
N ALA A 35 6.53 -5.61 1.63
CA ALA A 35 6.71 -4.87 0.38
C ALA A 35 6.85 -3.36 0.61
N ALA A 36 7.78 -2.75 -0.12
CA ALA A 36 8.01 -1.31 -0.16
C ALA A 36 7.84 -0.76 -1.59
N SER A 37 7.96 0.55 -1.78
CA SER A 37 7.80 1.20 -3.09
C SER A 37 8.69 0.58 -4.17
N ASP A 38 9.90 0.17 -3.81
CA ASP A 38 10.86 -0.44 -4.73
C ASP A 38 10.38 -1.77 -5.34
N ASP A 39 9.47 -2.47 -4.65
CA ASP A 39 8.94 -3.78 -5.07
C ASP A 39 7.76 -3.64 -6.05
N MET A 40 7.13 -2.45 -6.13
CA MET A 40 5.87 -2.27 -6.83
C MET A 40 5.93 -2.68 -8.30
N LEU A 41 7.03 -2.39 -9.00
CA LEU A 41 7.16 -2.75 -10.42
C LEU A 41 7.19 -4.26 -10.61
N TYR A 42 7.85 -4.99 -9.71
CA TYR A 42 7.85 -6.45 -9.72
C TYR A 42 6.45 -6.99 -9.46
N MET A 43 5.78 -6.49 -8.42
CA MET A 43 4.40 -6.88 -8.07
C MET A 43 3.43 -6.63 -9.23
N ALA A 44 3.54 -5.47 -9.91
CA ALA A 44 2.72 -5.14 -11.07
C ALA A 44 2.93 -6.12 -12.24
N LYS A 45 4.19 -6.48 -12.52
CA LYS A 45 4.52 -7.47 -13.56
C LYS A 45 4.00 -8.87 -13.22
N GLU A 46 4.11 -9.28 -11.97
CA GLU A 46 3.57 -10.56 -11.52
C GLU A 46 2.03 -10.58 -11.59
N LEU A 47 1.35 -9.49 -11.19
CA LEU A 47 -0.09 -9.34 -11.36
C LEU A 47 -0.53 -9.44 -12.83
N ILE A 48 0.17 -8.73 -13.74
CA ILE A 48 -0.09 -8.81 -15.18
C ILE A 48 0.05 -10.25 -15.68
N LYS A 49 1.12 -10.94 -15.26
CA LYS A 49 1.36 -12.33 -15.64
C LYS A 49 0.25 -13.25 -15.14
N ARG A 50 -0.20 -13.10 -13.88
CA ARG A 50 -1.32 -13.88 -13.33
C ARG A 50 -2.61 -13.63 -14.11
N ILE A 51 -2.94 -12.36 -14.37
CA ILE A 51 -4.14 -11.98 -15.13
C ILE A 51 -4.11 -12.59 -16.53
N LYS A 52 -2.98 -12.52 -17.24
CA LYS A 52 -2.85 -13.05 -18.61
C LYS A 52 -2.87 -14.58 -18.67
N ASN A 53 -2.50 -15.27 -17.60
CA ASN A 53 -2.46 -16.73 -17.54
C ASN A 53 -3.72 -17.35 -16.91
N ASP A 54 -4.61 -16.56 -16.32
CA ASP A 54 -5.83 -17.05 -15.71
C ASP A 54 -6.91 -17.31 -16.80
N PRO A 55 -7.31 -18.56 -17.04
CA PRO A 55 -8.27 -18.89 -18.11
C PRO A 55 -9.68 -18.34 -17.84
N ARG A 56 -9.96 -17.86 -16.62
CA ARG A 56 -11.25 -17.24 -16.26
C ARG A 56 -11.33 -15.78 -16.70
N ILE A 57 -10.21 -15.16 -17.08
CA ILE A 57 -10.15 -13.73 -17.36
C ILE A 57 -10.01 -13.49 -18.86
N ASP A 58 -11.01 -12.86 -19.44
CA ASP A 58 -10.87 -12.22 -20.74
C ASP A 58 -10.13 -10.88 -20.56
N VAL A 59 -8.84 -10.86 -20.89
CA VAL A 59 -7.99 -9.68 -20.71
C VAL A 59 -8.47 -8.49 -21.54
N GLU A 60 -9.17 -8.69 -22.66
CA GLU A 60 -9.65 -7.58 -23.48
C GLU A 60 -11.03 -7.08 -23.04
N ASN A 61 -11.87 -7.99 -22.53
CA ASN A 61 -13.29 -7.69 -22.29
C ASN A 61 -13.71 -7.57 -20.83
N HIS A 62 -12.95 -8.10 -19.87
CA HIS A 62 -13.30 -7.94 -18.46
C HIS A 62 -12.74 -6.64 -17.90
N TRP A 63 -13.51 -5.96 -17.06
CA TRP A 63 -13.02 -4.84 -16.25
C TRP A 63 -12.19 -5.36 -15.08
N LYS A 64 -11.05 -4.71 -14.80
CA LYS A 64 -10.18 -5.00 -13.65
C LYS A 64 -10.28 -3.83 -12.68
N LEU A 65 -10.43 -4.13 -11.40
CA LEU A 65 -10.23 -3.17 -10.33
C LEU A 65 -8.98 -3.56 -9.58
N ILE A 66 -7.95 -2.71 -9.62
CA ILE A 66 -6.67 -2.96 -8.93
C ILE A 66 -6.54 -1.92 -7.83
N SER A 67 -6.37 -2.37 -6.59
CA SER A 67 -6.11 -1.49 -5.46
C SER A 67 -4.61 -1.47 -5.16
N ILE A 68 -4.02 -0.29 -5.06
CA ILE A 68 -2.60 -0.10 -4.73
C ILE A 68 -2.52 0.71 -3.45
N MET A 69 -1.92 0.13 -2.41
CA MET A 69 -1.58 0.81 -1.15
C MET A 69 -0.17 0.38 -0.76
N ILE A 70 0.77 1.33 -0.73
CA ILE A 70 2.18 1.09 -0.46
C ILE A 70 2.76 2.27 0.33
N GLY A 71 3.92 2.12 0.95
CA GLY A 71 4.60 3.20 1.66
C GLY A 71 4.75 2.98 3.16
N VAL A 72 3.95 2.11 3.80
CA VAL A 72 4.07 1.89 5.25
C VAL A 72 5.47 1.37 5.62
N ASN A 73 5.97 0.37 4.89
CA ASN A 73 7.31 -0.18 5.10
C ASN A 73 8.42 0.82 4.69
N ASP A 74 8.19 1.62 3.65
CA ASP A 74 9.10 2.72 3.28
C ASP A 74 9.38 3.66 4.46
N PHE A 75 8.36 3.97 5.27
CA PHE A 75 8.49 4.79 6.47
C PHE A 75 8.87 4.02 7.73
N CYS A 76 8.44 2.77 7.86
CA CYS A 76 8.68 1.95 9.05
C CYS A 76 10.10 1.37 9.10
N THR A 77 10.65 0.95 7.96
CA THR A 77 11.92 0.24 7.90
C THR A 77 12.99 0.91 7.07
N ASN A 78 12.64 1.74 6.06
CA ASN A 78 13.61 2.18 5.06
C ASN A 78 14.10 3.64 5.22
N ILE A 79 13.19 4.57 5.54
CA ILE A 79 13.46 6.03 5.53
C ILE A 79 14.66 6.44 6.40
N CYS A 80 14.94 5.73 7.49
CA CYS A 80 16.00 6.05 8.43
C CYS A 80 17.40 5.58 8.01
N TRP A 81 17.52 4.78 6.94
CA TRP A 81 18.80 4.35 6.38
C TRP A 81 19.30 5.28 5.27
N ASN A 82 18.46 6.18 4.79
CA ASN A 82 18.81 7.12 3.74
C ASN A 82 19.46 8.38 4.33
N SER A 83 20.61 8.78 3.80
CA SER A 83 21.31 10.01 4.20
C SER A 83 20.48 11.27 3.89
N SER A 84 19.60 11.21 2.88
CA SER A 84 18.59 12.21 2.59
C SER A 84 17.20 11.57 2.59
N PRO A 85 16.50 11.55 3.74
CA PRO A 85 15.17 10.95 3.86
C PRO A 85 14.15 11.44 2.83
N SER A 86 14.28 12.70 2.37
CA SER A 86 13.38 13.30 1.39
C SER A 86 13.52 12.71 -0.01
N SER A 87 14.64 12.07 -0.35
CA SER A 87 14.85 11.47 -1.68
C SER A 87 13.91 10.29 -1.95
N ILE A 88 13.28 9.75 -0.92
CA ILE A 88 12.28 8.68 -1.05
C ILE A 88 11.06 9.14 -1.86
N LEU A 89 10.75 10.45 -1.84
CA LEU A 89 9.64 11.03 -2.58
C LEU A 89 9.86 10.98 -4.09
N ASP A 90 11.04 11.39 -4.54
CA ASP A 90 11.39 11.39 -5.96
C ASP A 90 11.45 9.96 -6.51
N LYS A 91 11.99 9.03 -5.70
CA LYS A 91 12.04 7.61 -6.04
C LYS A 91 10.63 7.03 -6.17
N HIS A 92 9.80 7.22 -5.15
CA HIS A 92 8.43 6.72 -5.16
C HIS A 92 7.62 7.28 -6.32
N LYS A 93 7.75 8.58 -6.62
CA LYS A 93 7.11 9.19 -7.78
C LYS A 93 7.51 8.48 -9.07
N ALA A 94 8.81 8.23 -9.28
CA ALA A 94 9.30 7.55 -10.46
C ALA A 94 8.76 6.11 -10.57
N ASP A 95 8.81 5.35 -9.46
CA ASP A 95 8.34 3.97 -9.40
C ASP A 95 6.83 3.88 -9.66
N LEU A 96 6.03 4.75 -9.03
CA LEU A 96 4.58 4.77 -9.19
C LEU A 96 4.18 5.12 -10.64
N ILE A 97 4.80 6.13 -11.25
CA ILE A 97 4.57 6.47 -12.66
C ILE A 97 4.92 5.27 -13.56
N GLN A 98 6.03 4.57 -13.28
CA GLN A 98 6.44 3.40 -14.05
C GLN A 98 5.46 2.24 -13.90
N VAL A 99 4.97 1.99 -12.69
CA VAL A 99 3.96 0.96 -12.39
C VAL A 99 2.65 1.25 -13.12
N LEU A 100 2.12 2.47 -12.98
CA LEU A 100 0.87 2.87 -13.63
C LEU A 100 0.97 2.82 -15.16
N THR A 101 2.12 3.24 -15.71
CA THR A 101 2.41 3.12 -17.14
C THR A 101 2.42 1.66 -17.58
N THR A 102 3.11 0.79 -16.83
CA THR A 102 3.21 -0.65 -17.14
C THR A 102 1.82 -1.32 -17.11
N LEU A 103 1.00 -1.01 -16.10
CA LEU A 103 -0.37 -1.53 -16.00
C LEU A 103 -1.25 -1.04 -17.16
N ARG A 104 -1.21 0.26 -17.46
CA ARG A 104 -1.96 0.88 -18.59
C ARG A 104 -1.62 0.25 -19.93
N GLU A 105 -0.35 -0.07 -20.16
CA GLU A 105 0.11 -0.64 -21.43
C GLU A 105 -0.21 -2.13 -21.58
N ASN A 106 -0.53 -2.83 -20.48
CA ASN A 106 -0.69 -4.28 -20.49
C ASN A 106 -2.10 -4.78 -20.13
N LEU A 107 -2.92 -3.95 -19.51
CA LEU A 107 -4.23 -4.32 -18.98
C LEU A 107 -5.29 -3.29 -19.41
N PRO A 108 -5.94 -3.49 -20.57
CA PRO A 108 -7.07 -2.65 -20.95
C PRO A 108 -8.25 -2.88 -20.00
N ARG A 109 -9.16 -1.91 -19.95
CA ARG A 109 -10.35 -1.90 -19.09
C ARG A 109 -9.97 -2.05 -17.62
N THR A 110 -9.15 -1.13 -17.13
CA THR A 110 -8.62 -1.18 -15.76
C THR A 110 -8.92 0.11 -15.01
N LEU A 111 -9.53 -0.03 -13.84
CA LEU A 111 -9.64 1.02 -12.86
C LEU A 111 -8.61 0.78 -11.75
N ILE A 112 -7.69 1.71 -11.58
CA ILE A 112 -6.74 1.71 -10.47
C ILE A 112 -7.34 2.53 -9.33
N SER A 113 -7.48 1.90 -8.17
CA SER A 113 -7.73 2.55 -6.90
C SER A 113 -6.40 2.77 -6.18
N LEU A 114 -5.85 3.98 -6.30
CA LEU A 114 -4.65 4.38 -5.57
C LEU A 114 -5.05 4.85 -4.17
N ILE A 115 -4.55 4.17 -3.14
CA ILE A 115 -4.84 4.42 -1.73
C ILE A 115 -3.55 4.90 -1.08
N PRO A 116 -3.43 6.21 -0.76
CA PRO A 116 -2.26 6.70 -0.02
C PRO A 116 -2.10 5.96 1.31
N PRO A 117 -0.89 5.69 1.80
CA PRO A 117 -0.71 5.00 3.07
C PRO A 117 -1.21 5.85 4.24
N GLN A 118 -1.70 5.19 5.29
CA GLN A 118 -2.06 5.88 6.54
C GLN A 118 -0.87 6.63 7.15
N HIS A 119 -1.11 7.79 7.74
CA HIS A 119 -0.04 8.59 8.34
C HIS A 119 0.43 7.97 9.67
N MET A 120 1.73 7.65 9.81
CA MET A 120 2.26 6.89 10.96
C MET A 120 2.14 7.62 12.30
N LYS A 121 1.89 8.94 12.28
CA LYS A 121 1.52 9.69 13.49
C LYS A 121 0.35 9.05 14.25
N THR A 122 -0.64 8.50 13.54
CA THR A 122 -1.77 7.83 14.20
C THR A 122 -1.29 6.64 15.03
N LEU A 123 -0.40 5.82 14.47
CA LEU A 123 0.19 4.67 15.17
C LEU A 123 1.06 5.11 16.35
N VAL A 124 1.97 6.08 16.16
CA VAL A 124 2.85 6.58 17.23
C VAL A 124 2.04 7.19 18.38
N VAL A 125 1.01 7.99 18.07
CA VAL A 125 0.13 8.59 19.09
C VAL A 125 -0.66 7.52 19.83
N SER A 126 -1.14 6.48 19.14
CA SER A 126 -1.89 5.38 19.78
C SER A 126 -1.10 4.63 20.85
N ARG A 127 0.24 4.63 20.76
CA ARG A 127 1.16 3.98 21.71
C ARG A 127 1.62 4.90 22.85
N LYS A 128 1.47 6.23 22.70
CA LYS A 128 1.99 7.19 23.67
C LYS A 128 1.32 7.02 25.04
N GLY A 129 2.14 6.85 26.09
CA GLY A 129 1.65 6.66 27.46
C GLY A 129 1.07 5.28 27.74
N ARG A 130 1.29 4.29 26.86
CA ARG A 130 0.79 2.92 26.98
C ARG A 130 1.92 1.89 26.90
N PRO A 131 2.80 1.84 27.93
CA PRO A 131 3.93 0.93 27.92
C PRO A 131 3.45 -0.53 27.83
N SER A 132 4.07 -1.30 26.96
CA SER A 132 3.82 -2.74 26.86
C SER A 132 5.02 -3.40 26.23
N PHE A 133 5.71 -4.25 26.98
CA PHE A 133 6.94 -4.90 26.52
C PHE A 133 6.76 -5.58 25.16
N THR A 134 5.68 -6.35 24.98
CA THR A 134 5.37 -7.04 23.73
C THR A 134 5.17 -6.06 22.58
N CYS A 135 4.39 -5.00 22.79
CA CYS A 135 4.14 -4.04 21.72
C CYS A 135 5.39 -3.24 21.39
N ASP A 136 6.13 -2.81 22.40
CA ASP A 136 7.31 -1.98 22.22
C ASP A 136 8.36 -2.79 21.47
N LEU A 137 8.53 -4.08 21.80
CA LEU A 137 9.35 -5.02 21.03
C LEU A 137 8.88 -5.14 19.57
N MET A 138 7.60 -5.45 19.34
CA MET A 138 7.05 -5.62 17.98
C MET A 138 7.18 -4.34 17.14
N THR A 139 6.84 -3.17 17.70
CA THR A 139 6.97 -1.90 16.98
C THR A 139 8.41 -1.52 16.70
N ASN A 140 9.36 -1.91 17.54
CA ASN A 140 10.78 -1.69 17.28
C ASN A 140 11.33 -2.66 16.22
N ILE A 141 10.75 -3.84 16.04
CA ILE A 141 11.11 -4.79 14.98
C ILE A 141 10.48 -4.36 13.65
N GLU A 142 9.16 -4.25 13.61
CA GLU A 142 8.39 -4.01 12.38
C GLU A 142 8.46 -2.56 11.89
N CYS A 143 8.66 -1.61 12.81
CA CYS A 143 8.61 -0.17 12.49
C CYS A 143 9.72 0.62 13.20
N SER A 144 10.94 0.09 13.13
CA SER A 144 12.13 0.61 13.80
C SER A 144 12.42 2.10 13.52
N CYS A 145 12.19 2.59 12.29
CA CYS A 145 12.44 3.99 11.93
C CYS A 145 11.49 4.97 12.65
N MET A 146 10.30 4.51 13.07
CA MET A 146 9.30 5.35 13.74
C MET A 146 9.35 5.23 15.27
N PHE A 147 9.73 4.07 15.80
CA PHE A 147 9.70 3.77 17.24
C PHE A 147 11.09 3.68 17.90
N GLY A 148 12.14 3.49 17.12
CA GLY A 148 13.50 3.39 17.63
C GLY A 148 13.98 4.69 18.26
N LEU A 149 14.52 4.62 19.48
CA LEU A 149 15.05 5.78 20.22
C LEU A 149 16.08 6.58 19.42
N LYS A 150 16.87 5.89 18.58
CA LYS A 150 17.87 6.49 17.68
C LYS A 150 17.28 7.52 16.71
N TYR A 151 16.03 7.35 16.30
CA TYR A 151 15.40 8.14 15.24
C TYR A 151 14.37 9.16 15.76
N GLN A 152 14.19 9.27 17.07
CA GLN A 152 13.15 10.09 17.70
C GLN A 152 13.20 11.56 17.28
N SER A 153 14.40 12.12 17.11
CA SER A 153 14.59 13.52 16.66
C SER A 153 14.21 13.76 15.20
N PHE A 154 14.16 12.71 14.37
CA PHE A 154 13.80 12.80 12.95
C PHE A 154 12.31 12.63 12.68
N ILE A 155 11.54 12.11 13.64
CA ILE A 155 10.10 11.82 13.49
C ILE A 155 9.29 13.01 12.96
N PRO A 156 9.47 14.26 13.44
CA PRO A 156 8.75 15.41 12.87
C PRO A 156 9.05 15.62 11.38
N LYS A 157 10.29 15.38 10.94
CA LYS A 157 10.68 15.45 9.54
C LYS A 157 10.03 14.32 8.73
N TYR A 158 10.01 13.09 9.27
CA TYR A 158 9.37 11.95 8.60
C TYR A 158 7.87 12.17 8.39
N TYR A 159 7.16 12.76 9.37
CA TYR A 159 5.75 13.13 9.19
C TYR A 159 5.51 14.10 8.03
N ASN A 160 6.39 15.10 7.85
CA ASN A 160 6.26 16.02 6.71
C ASN A 160 6.50 15.31 5.38
N ILE A 161 7.46 14.38 5.34
CA ILE A 161 7.73 13.56 4.14
C ILE A 161 6.53 12.65 3.84
N MET A 162 5.96 11.99 4.85
CA MET A 162 4.75 11.17 4.69
C MET A 162 3.57 11.97 4.15
N ARG A 163 3.35 13.18 4.65
CA ARG A 163 2.30 14.06 4.12
C ARG A 163 2.55 14.38 2.65
N ARG A 164 3.79 14.71 2.29
CA ARG A 164 4.15 14.98 0.90
C ARG A 164 3.99 13.75 0.01
N TRP A 165 4.25 12.55 0.52
CA TRP A 165 3.99 11.29 -0.18
C TRP A 165 2.51 11.13 -0.50
N GLN A 166 1.64 11.31 0.50
CA GLN A 166 0.19 11.23 0.30
C GLN A 166 -0.30 12.26 -0.73
N GLU A 167 0.24 13.49 -0.70
CA GLU A 167 -0.04 14.51 -1.72
C GLU A 167 0.43 14.07 -3.11
N LEU A 168 1.62 13.47 -3.21
CA LEU A 168 2.15 12.97 -4.48
C LEU A 168 1.28 11.86 -5.08
N ASP A 169 0.80 10.91 -4.27
CA ASP A 169 -0.15 9.89 -4.72
C ASP A 169 -1.39 10.54 -5.33
N MET A 170 -1.96 11.53 -4.64
CA MET A 170 -3.13 12.26 -5.12
C MET A 170 -2.85 13.04 -6.41
N GLU A 171 -1.72 13.74 -6.48
CA GLU A 171 -1.28 14.48 -7.67
C GLU A 171 -1.11 13.55 -8.88
N ILE A 172 -0.45 12.40 -8.70
CA ILE A 172 -0.19 11.44 -9.78
C ILE A 172 -1.49 10.78 -10.25
N SER A 173 -2.44 10.53 -9.35
CA SER A 173 -3.72 9.91 -9.72
C SER A 173 -4.51 10.70 -10.77
N ILE A 174 -4.33 12.02 -10.83
CA ILE A 174 -5.05 12.91 -11.75
C ILE A 174 -4.25 13.25 -13.01
N TYR A 175 -3.09 12.63 -13.23
CA TYR A 175 -2.28 12.87 -14.42
C TYR A 175 -3.05 12.48 -15.70
N PRO A 176 -3.12 13.35 -16.73
CA PRO A 176 -3.94 13.12 -17.91
C PRO A 176 -3.61 11.83 -18.66
N GLU A 177 -2.34 11.40 -18.65
CA GLU A 177 -1.91 10.17 -19.30
C GLU A 177 -2.51 8.90 -18.67
N PHE A 178 -3.04 8.99 -17.44
CA PHE A 178 -3.72 7.91 -16.74
C PHE A 178 -5.25 8.05 -16.74
N GLN A 179 -5.79 8.91 -17.60
CA GLN A 179 -7.23 9.13 -17.76
C GLN A 179 -7.65 8.84 -19.21
N ARG A 180 -8.01 7.59 -19.49
CA ARG A 180 -8.49 7.08 -20.77
C ARG A 180 -9.86 6.43 -20.61
N ASP A 181 -10.57 6.24 -21.72
CA ASP A 181 -11.90 5.60 -21.74
C ASP A 181 -11.90 4.18 -21.16
N ASP A 182 -10.77 3.47 -21.29
CA ASP A 182 -10.58 2.08 -20.85
C ASP A 182 -9.53 1.95 -19.72
N PHE A 183 -8.97 3.05 -19.23
CA PHE A 183 -8.00 3.03 -18.14
C PHE A 183 -8.08 4.31 -17.32
N ALA A 184 -8.36 4.20 -16.02
CA ALA A 184 -8.42 5.35 -15.13
C ALA A 184 -7.73 5.07 -13.81
N VAL A 185 -7.11 6.10 -13.23
CA VAL A 185 -6.61 6.07 -11.85
C VAL A 185 -7.48 7.01 -11.01
N ILE A 186 -7.91 6.53 -9.84
CA ILE A 186 -8.65 7.32 -8.86
C ILE A 186 -7.94 7.25 -7.51
N THR A 187 -7.95 8.36 -6.78
CA THR A 187 -7.54 8.38 -5.37
C THR A 187 -8.68 7.86 -4.50
N GLN A 188 -8.37 6.93 -3.60
CA GLN A 188 -9.22 6.58 -2.47
C GLN A 188 -8.60 7.10 -1.17
N ALA A 189 -9.07 8.27 -0.71
CA ALA A 189 -8.56 8.96 0.47
C ALA A 189 -8.99 8.35 1.82
N ILE A 190 -9.46 7.10 1.83
CA ILE A 190 -10.08 6.45 3.00
C ILE A 190 -9.13 6.28 4.19
N THR A 191 -7.82 6.34 3.96
CA THR A 191 -6.74 6.15 4.94
C THR A 191 -6.19 7.44 5.53
N LEU A 192 -6.47 8.60 4.92
CA LEU A 192 -5.83 9.87 5.30
C LEU A 192 -6.19 10.31 6.72
N ASP A 193 -7.44 10.09 7.13
CA ASP A 193 -7.99 10.51 8.42
C ASP A 193 -8.43 9.34 9.32
N LEU A 194 -7.83 8.15 9.12
CA LEU A 194 -8.12 7.01 9.99
C LEU A 194 -7.58 7.26 11.41
N SER A 195 -8.43 6.95 12.37
CA SER A 195 -8.05 6.83 13.78
C SER A 195 -7.99 5.35 14.15
N ILE A 196 -6.99 4.98 14.94
CA ILE A 196 -6.90 3.61 15.49
C ILE A 196 -7.83 3.55 16.70
N PRO A 197 -8.91 2.76 16.67
CA PRO A 197 -9.77 2.59 17.82
C PRO A 197 -8.96 1.95 18.97
N LEU A 198 -9.11 2.54 20.15
CA LEU A 198 -8.34 2.13 21.32
C LEU A 198 -9.06 0.92 21.94
N ALA A 199 -8.57 -0.29 21.68
CA ALA A 199 -9.08 -1.49 22.35
C ALA A 199 -8.73 -1.49 23.86
N SER A 200 -9.53 -2.20 24.66
CA SER A 200 -9.28 -2.46 26.09
C SER A 200 -7.97 -3.21 26.34
N ASP A 201 -7.50 -3.93 25.32
CA ASP A 201 -6.29 -4.74 25.38
C ASP A 201 -5.15 -3.95 24.73
N ASN A 202 -4.07 -3.73 25.49
CA ASN A 202 -2.97 -2.81 25.16
C ASN A 202 -2.12 -3.20 23.92
N CYS A 203 -2.46 -4.28 23.22
CA CYS A 203 -2.03 -4.68 21.88
C CYS A 203 -2.97 -5.79 21.39
N LYS A 204 -3.74 -5.57 20.33
CA LYS A 204 -4.11 -6.69 19.46
C LYS A 204 -3.10 -6.76 18.31
N ARG A 205 -2.68 -7.98 17.97
CA ARG A 205 -1.88 -8.26 16.78
C ARG A 205 -2.71 -7.82 15.56
N PHE A 206 -2.07 -7.23 14.55
CA PHE A 206 -2.65 -7.10 13.21
C PHE A 206 -2.59 -8.47 12.50
N VAL A 207 -3.15 -9.50 13.14
CA VAL A 207 -3.31 -10.85 12.60
C VAL A 207 -4.63 -11.37 13.15
N GLU A 208 -5.68 -11.11 12.38
CA GLU A 208 -6.93 -11.87 12.25
C GLU A 208 -7.71 -11.30 11.05
#